data_AF-A0A644F7L5-F1
#
_entry.id   AF-A0A644F7L5-F1
#
_cell.length_a   1.000
_cell.length_b   1.000
_cell.length_c   1.000
_cell.angle_alpha   90.00
_cell.angle_beta   90.00
_cell.angle_gamma   90.00
#
_symmetry.space_group_name_H-M   'P 1'
#
loop_
_entity.id
_entity.type
_entity.pdbx_description
1 polymer ?
#
loop_
_entity_poly.entity_id
_entity_poly.type
_entity_poly.pdbx_seq_one_letter_code
_entity_poly.pdbx_strand_id
1 'polypeptide(L)'
;MSFESDRQTVASSKTLARTVASLEKCGFYDRDPTVEPLYWTFASSYDSLKTGMWAALTGVQERRIPKEDAYQSISQQMKGLIHSLVSIFQVKESKILELSIQLANYTEKEHSREAAKEIQQAEEGQAAIREAARLKERLAQLIQEFNEERTTWRNELNTLIAGWRTVYSDLEQHLLALHD
;
A
#
# COMPACT_ATOMS: atom_id res chain seq x y z
N MET A 1 -9.81 -16.21 38.37
CA MET A 1 -9.49 -16.73 37.03
C MET A 1 -9.11 -15.54 36.18
N SER A 2 -7.81 -15.33 35.99
CA SER A 2 -7.29 -14.20 35.22
C SER A 2 -7.12 -14.61 33.78
N PHE A 3 -7.75 -13.85 32.88
CA PHE A 3 -7.50 -13.88 31.45
C PHE A 3 -6.09 -13.33 31.21
N GLU A 4 -5.08 -14.20 31.24
CA GLU A 4 -3.82 -13.90 30.57
C GLU A 4 -4.09 -14.01 29.07
N SER A 5 -4.34 -12.85 28.46
CA SER A 5 -4.35 -12.68 27.02
C SER A 5 -2.95 -13.06 26.54
N ASP A 6 -2.85 -14.25 25.95
CA ASP A 6 -1.77 -14.67 25.09
C ASP A 6 -1.55 -13.59 24.02
N ARG A 7 -0.71 -12.60 24.34
CA ARG A 7 0.09 -11.91 23.34
C ARG A 7 1.08 -12.93 22.83
N GLN A 8 0.59 -13.84 21.99
CA GLN A 8 1.41 -14.48 20.97
C GLN A 8 2.00 -13.34 20.15
N THR A 9 3.18 -12.93 20.58
CA THR A 9 4.14 -12.22 19.74
C THR A 9 4.44 -13.21 18.64
N VAL A 10 3.70 -13.10 17.53
CA VAL A 10 3.98 -13.80 16.29
C VAL A 10 5.39 -13.38 15.92
N ALA A 11 6.37 -14.21 16.27
CA ALA A 11 7.75 -13.98 15.91
C ALA A 11 7.77 -13.82 14.39
N SER A 12 8.17 -12.63 13.93
CA SER A 12 8.27 -12.33 12.51
C SER A 12 9.07 -13.45 11.84
N SER A 13 8.41 -14.19 10.93
CA SER A 13 9.10 -15.19 10.11
C SER A 13 10.29 -14.50 9.43
N LYS A 14 11.45 -15.18 9.34
CA LYS A 14 12.63 -14.63 8.65
C LYS A 14 12.30 -14.16 7.22
N THR A 15 11.28 -14.76 6.60
CA THR A 15 10.75 -14.38 5.28
C THR A 15 9.97 -13.06 5.33
N LEU A 16 9.05 -12.91 6.29
CA LEU A 16 8.29 -11.67 6.48
C LEU A 16 9.21 -10.47 6.77
N ALA A 17 10.21 -10.62 7.65
CA ALA A 17 11.17 -9.56 7.93
C ALA A 17 11.94 -9.12 6.67
N ARG A 18 12.31 -10.07 5.79
CA ARG A 18 12.96 -9.76 4.51
C ARG A 18 12.01 -9.10 3.53
N THR A 19 10.75 -9.52 3.51
CA THR A 19 9.70 -8.92 2.67
C THR A 19 9.48 -7.46 3.08
N VAL A 20 9.33 -7.17 4.37
CA VAL A 20 9.21 -5.79 4.89
C VAL A 20 10.43 -4.95 4.55
N ALA A 21 11.64 -5.45 4.82
CA ALA A 21 12.87 -4.73 4.46
C ALA A 21 13.01 -4.46 2.96
N SER A 22 12.51 -5.37 2.11
CA SER A 22 12.51 -5.19 0.66
C SER A 22 11.50 -4.13 0.22
N LEU A 23 10.31 -4.12 0.83
CA LEU A 23 9.29 -3.10 0.58
C LEU A 23 9.77 -1.72 1.03
N GLU A 24 10.38 -1.62 2.21
CA GLU A 24 11.03 -0.41 2.70
C GLU A 24 12.09 0.13 1.72
N LYS A 25 12.96 -0.76 1.23
CA LYS A 25 14.01 -0.39 0.26
C LYS A 25 13.45 0.13 -1.07
N CYS A 26 12.29 -0.35 -1.48
CA CYS A 26 11.59 0.09 -2.67
C CYS A 26 10.74 1.37 -2.45
N GLY A 27 10.78 1.96 -1.25
CA GLY A 27 9.99 3.14 -0.91
C GLY A 27 8.54 2.85 -0.53
N PHE A 28 8.18 1.58 -0.33
CA PHE A 28 6.83 1.12 -0.01
C PHE A 28 6.61 0.93 1.48
N TYR A 29 7.02 1.90 2.27
CA TYR A 29 6.82 1.88 3.71
C TYR A 29 6.71 3.29 4.26
N ASP A 30 5.59 3.56 4.92
CA ASP A 30 5.34 4.80 5.63
C ASP A 30 5.37 4.52 7.13
N ARG A 31 6.18 5.29 7.86
CA ARG A 31 6.28 5.23 9.32
C ARG A 31 5.16 6.02 10.01
N ASP A 32 4.24 6.58 9.24
CA ASP A 32 3.02 7.15 9.79
C ASP A 32 2.24 6.08 10.57
N PRO A 33 1.93 6.30 11.86
CA PRO A 33 1.28 5.30 12.71
C PRO A 33 -0.13 4.92 12.25
N THR A 34 -0.76 5.71 11.38
CA THR A 34 -2.08 5.41 10.78
C THR A 34 -1.97 4.49 9.57
N VAL A 35 -0.83 4.46 8.90
CA VAL A 35 -0.60 3.69 7.66
C VAL A 35 0.30 2.48 7.89
N GLU A 36 1.26 2.59 8.81
CA GLU A 36 2.24 1.55 9.13
C GLU A 36 1.59 0.17 9.41
N PRO A 37 0.51 0.04 10.22
CA PRO A 37 -0.13 -1.26 10.45
C PRO A 37 -0.73 -1.87 9.18
N LEU A 38 -1.17 -1.03 8.24
CA LEU A 38 -1.72 -1.47 6.96
C LEU A 38 -0.60 -2.00 6.05
N TYR A 39 0.58 -1.36 6.05
CA TYR A 39 1.76 -1.89 5.36
C TYR A 39 2.20 -3.23 5.92
N TRP A 40 2.16 -3.42 7.24
CA TRP A 40 2.46 -4.71 7.85
C TRP A 40 1.50 -5.81 7.39
N THR A 41 0.20 -5.49 7.36
CA THR A 41 -0.85 -6.40 6.88
C THR A 41 -0.65 -6.75 5.40
N PHE A 42 -0.33 -5.74 4.59
CA PHE A 42 -0.02 -5.91 3.18
C PHE A 42 1.22 -6.78 2.98
N ALA A 43 2.32 -6.49 3.68
CA ALA A 43 3.58 -7.23 3.59
C ALA A 43 3.40 -8.71 3.97
N SER A 44 2.61 -8.98 5.01
CA SER A 44 2.23 -10.33 5.41
C SER A 44 1.44 -11.06 4.32
N SER A 45 0.45 -10.37 3.72
CA SER A 45 -0.36 -10.91 2.64
C SER A 45 0.47 -11.18 1.37
N TYR A 46 1.43 -10.31 1.07
CA TYR A 46 2.34 -10.44 -0.07
C TYR A 46 3.31 -11.62 0.12
N ASP A 47 3.88 -11.78 1.32
CA ASP A 47 4.75 -12.91 1.68
C ASP A 47 3.99 -14.25 1.60
N SER A 48 2.76 -14.26 2.13
CA SER A 48 1.85 -15.41 2.06
C SER A 48 1.51 -15.77 0.62
N LEU A 49 1.20 -14.79 -0.23
CA LEU A 49 0.91 -15.02 -1.65
C LEU A 49 2.11 -15.64 -2.38
N LYS A 50 3.33 -15.13 -2.18
CA LYS A 50 4.54 -15.71 -2.78
C LYS A 50 4.74 -17.16 -2.38
N THR A 51 4.60 -17.45 -1.09
CA THR A 51 4.74 -18.81 -0.57
C THR A 51 3.62 -19.73 -1.07
N GLY A 52 2.39 -19.20 -1.13
CA GLY A 52 1.21 -19.90 -1.63
C GLY A 52 1.33 -20.26 -3.10
N MET A 53 1.85 -19.35 -3.94
CA MET A 53 2.11 -19.62 -5.36
C MET A 53 3.07 -20.80 -5.53
N TRP A 54 4.18 -20.84 -4.79
CA TRP A 54 5.11 -21.97 -4.82
C TRP A 54 4.46 -23.28 -4.37
N ALA A 55 3.74 -23.27 -3.25
CA ALA A 55 3.07 -24.46 -2.74
C ALA A 55 2.00 -24.99 -3.71
N ALA A 56 1.27 -24.08 -4.36
CA ALA A 56 0.27 -24.42 -5.38
C ALA A 56 0.94 -25.07 -6.60
N LEU A 57 2.04 -24.50 -7.12
CA LEU A 57 2.77 -25.07 -8.24
C LEU A 57 3.28 -26.48 -7.96
N THR A 58 3.94 -26.67 -6.80
CA THR A 58 4.42 -27.99 -6.38
C THR A 58 3.28 -28.97 -6.20
N GLY A 59 2.17 -28.53 -5.58
CA GLY A 59 0.99 -29.36 -5.38
C GLY A 59 0.35 -29.85 -6.69
N VAL A 60 0.29 -29.00 -7.72
CA VAL A 60 -0.23 -29.39 -9.03
C VAL A 60 0.76 -30.29 -9.77
N GLN A 61 2.06 -29.99 -9.75
CA GLN A 61 3.09 -30.83 -10.37
C GLN A 61 3.08 -32.26 -9.80
N GLU A 62 2.90 -32.39 -8.49
CA GLU A 62 2.80 -33.69 -7.80
C GLU A 62 1.39 -34.30 -7.86
N ARG A 63 0.45 -33.70 -8.62
CA ARG A 63 -0.95 -34.14 -8.76
C ARG A 63 -1.72 -34.26 -7.44
N ARG A 64 -1.29 -33.53 -6.41
CA ARG A 64 -1.95 -33.47 -5.09
C ARG A 64 -3.11 -32.48 -5.05
N ILE A 65 -3.08 -31.46 -5.90
CA ILE A 65 -4.08 -30.40 -5.96
C ILE A 65 -4.52 -30.23 -7.42
N PRO A 66 -5.84 -30.15 -7.71
CA PRO A 66 -6.31 -29.77 -9.04
C PRO A 66 -5.79 -28.38 -9.44
N LYS A 67 -5.47 -28.23 -10.72
CA LYS A 67 -4.92 -26.99 -11.27
C LYS A 67 -5.90 -25.82 -11.10
N GLU A 68 -7.19 -26.07 -11.27
CA GLU A 68 -8.26 -25.09 -11.16
C GLU A 68 -8.38 -24.56 -9.72
N ASP A 69 -8.23 -25.44 -8.72
CA ASP A 69 -8.28 -25.08 -7.30
C ASP A 69 -7.08 -24.23 -6.91
N ALA A 70 -5.88 -24.59 -7.41
CA ALA A 70 -4.68 -23.78 -7.28
C ALA A 70 -4.88 -22.38 -7.87
N TYR A 71 -5.47 -22.28 -9.08
CA TYR A 71 -5.77 -21.01 -9.72
C TYR A 71 -6.74 -20.15 -8.92
N GLN A 72 -7.84 -20.73 -8.46
CA GLN A 72 -8.84 -20.01 -7.67
C GLN A 72 -8.25 -19.50 -6.35
N SER A 73 -7.49 -20.34 -5.65
CA SER A 73 -6.83 -19.98 -4.39
C SER A 73 -5.88 -18.79 -4.55
N ILE A 74 -4.97 -18.85 -5.54
CA ILE A 74 -4.02 -17.76 -5.80
C ILE A 74 -4.74 -16.49 -6.26
N SER A 75 -5.76 -16.62 -7.12
CA SER A 75 -6.57 -15.48 -7.57
C SER A 75 -7.29 -14.79 -6.40
N GLN A 76 -7.79 -15.55 -5.43
CA GLN A 76 -8.45 -15.01 -4.25
C GLN A 76 -7.45 -14.28 -3.33
N GLN A 77 -6.25 -14.84 -3.13
CA GLN A 77 -5.19 -14.19 -2.37
C GLN A 77 -4.72 -12.89 -3.05
N MET A 78 -4.59 -12.89 -4.39
CA MET A 78 -4.29 -11.67 -5.16
C MET A 78 -5.36 -10.58 -4.98
N LYS A 79 -6.65 -10.95 -4.99
CA LYS A 79 -7.74 -9.99 -4.69
C LYS A 79 -7.61 -9.41 -3.29
N GLY A 80 -7.31 -10.25 -2.29
CA GLY A 80 -7.07 -9.81 -0.91
C GLY A 80 -5.90 -8.82 -0.81
N LEU A 81 -4.81 -9.10 -1.51
CA LEU A 81 -3.64 -8.21 -1.57
C LEU A 81 -3.99 -6.84 -2.18
N ILE A 82 -4.76 -6.83 -3.28
CA ILE A 82 -5.24 -5.59 -3.91
C ILE A 82 -6.10 -4.79 -2.94
N HIS A 83 -7.03 -5.44 -2.22
CA HIS A 83 -7.84 -4.74 -1.21
C HIS A 83 -6.99 -4.13 -0.10
N SER A 84 -5.99 -4.87 0.41
CA SER A 84 -5.07 -4.35 1.43
C SER A 84 -4.33 -3.10 0.94
N LEU A 85 -3.91 -3.08 -0.33
CA LEU A 85 -3.27 -1.92 -0.93
C LEU A 85 -4.22 -0.74 -1.11
N VAL A 86 -5.46 -1.01 -1.53
CA VAL A 86 -6.50 0.03 -1.63
C VAL A 86 -6.75 0.69 -0.28
N SER A 87 -6.77 -0.06 0.82
CA SER A 87 -6.93 0.50 2.16
C SER A 87 -5.78 1.45 2.54
N ILE A 88 -4.53 1.11 2.19
CA ILE A 88 -3.37 2.00 2.37
C ILE A 88 -3.60 3.32 1.61
N PHE A 89 -3.98 3.23 0.34
CA PHE A 89 -4.20 4.42 -0.48
C PHE A 89 -5.38 5.27 0.00
N GLN A 90 -6.46 4.67 0.48
CA GLN A 90 -7.60 5.41 1.04
C GLN A 90 -7.22 6.25 2.26
N VAL A 91 -6.38 5.72 3.15
CA VAL A 91 -5.88 6.47 4.31
C VAL A 91 -4.98 7.62 3.85
N LYS A 92 -4.07 7.38 2.90
CA LYS A 92 -3.21 8.43 2.35
C LYS A 92 -4.02 9.52 1.62
N GLU A 93 -5.01 9.15 0.82
CA GLU A 93 -5.92 10.08 0.14
C GLU A 93 -6.71 10.92 1.14
N SER A 94 -7.19 10.33 2.24
CA SER A 94 -7.90 11.06 3.29
C SER A 94 -7.02 12.12 3.94
N LYS A 95 -5.74 11.81 4.16
CA LYS A 95 -4.76 12.77 4.71
C LYS A 95 -4.44 13.90 3.73
N ILE A 96 -4.31 13.59 2.44
CA ILE A 96 -4.14 14.61 1.39
C ILE A 96 -5.36 15.54 1.36
N LEU A 97 -6.58 14.98 1.46
CA LEU A 97 -7.81 15.75 1.50
C LEU A 97 -7.87 16.66 2.74
N GLU A 98 -7.53 16.14 3.91
CA GLU A 98 -7.50 16.93 5.15
C GLU A 98 -6.55 18.12 5.04
N LEU A 99 -5.32 17.90 4.56
CA LEU A 99 -4.33 18.97 4.37
C LEU A 99 -4.78 19.98 3.30
N SER A 100 -5.49 19.52 2.26
CA SER A 100 -6.06 20.41 1.24
C SER A 100 -7.15 21.32 1.81
N ILE A 101 -8.02 20.78 2.68
CA ILE A 101 -9.05 21.56 3.39
C ILE A 101 -8.40 22.56 4.35
N GLN A 102 -7.35 22.15 5.08
CA GLN A 102 -6.60 23.06 5.95
C GLN A 102 -6.00 24.23 5.14
N LEU A 103 -5.40 23.94 3.98
CA LEU A 103 -4.85 24.97 3.09
C LEU A 103 -5.93 25.95 2.63
N ALA A 104 -7.08 25.43 2.17
CA ALA A 104 -8.22 26.23 1.74
C ALA A 104 -8.71 27.17 2.86
N ASN A 105 -8.84 26.65 4.07
CA ASN A 105 -9.25 27.43 5.25
C ASN A 105 -8.25 28.54 5.61
N TYR A 106 -6.95 28.30 5.45
CA TYR A 106 -5.93 29.34 5.65
C TYR A 106 -6.06 30.44 4.59
N THR A 107 -6.21 30.07 3.32
CA THR A 107 -6.37 31.04 2.22
C THR A 107 -7.66 31.86 2.30
N GLU A 108 -8.78 31.26 2.74
CA GLU A 108 -10.06 31.98 2.92
C GLU A 108 -10.00 32.99 4.09
N LYS A 109 -9.36 32.61 5.20
CA LYS A 109 -9.13 33.52 6.34
C LYS A 109 -8.22 34.68 5.96
N GLU A 110 -7.23 34.44 5.09
CA GLU A 110 -6.32 35.45 4.56
C GLU A 110 -7.07 36.44 3.65
N HIS A 111 -7.83 35.96 2.66
CA HIS A 111 -8.63 36.82 1.79
C HIS A 111 -9.71 37.63 2.54
N SER A 112 -10.30 37.04 3.59
CA SER A 112 -11.25 37.75 4.46
C SER A 112 -10.58 38.85 5.30
N ARG A 113 -9.29 38.70 5.63
CA ARG A 113 -8.48 39.71 6.34
C ARG A 113 -7.95 40.80 5.42
N GLU A 114 -7.54 40.47 4.19
CA GLU A 114 -7.13 41.44 3.17
C GLU A 114 -8.24 42.46 2.84
N ALA A 115 -9.52 42.04 2.97
CA ALA A 115 -10.68 42.93 2.83
C ALA A 115 -10.93 43.88 4.03
N ALA A 116 -10.24 43.73 5.17
CA ALA A 116 -10.61 44.33 6.47
C ALA A 116 -9.70 45.45 7.06
N LYS A 117 -8.69 45.95 6.34
CA LYS A 117 -7.84 47.17 6.59
C LYS A 117 -6.49 47.07 7.34
N GLU A 118 -5.56 47.92 6.85
CA GLU A 118 -4.48 48.77 7.42
C GLU A 118 -3.57 48.34 8.61
N ILE A 119 -2.26 48.37 8.30
CA ILE A 119 -1.07 48.88 9.03
C ILE A 119 -0.60 48.18 10.33
N GLN A 120 -1.42 47.44 11.09
CA GLN A 120 -0.93 46.77 12.32
C GLN A 120 -0.87 45.24 12.27
N GLN A 121 -1.03 44.62 11.10
CA GLN A 121 -1.09 43.15 10.92
C GLN A 121 0.01 42.54 10.04
N ALA A 122 1.07 43.30 9.72
CA ALA A 122 2.08 42.87 8.74
C ALA A 122 2.91 41.64 9.18
N GLU A 123 3.20 41.47 10.47
CA GLU A 123 3.99 40.34 10.97
C GLU A 123 3.18 39.05 11.11
N GLU A 124 1.96 39.12 11.65
CA GLU A 124 1.05 37.96 11.72
C GLU A 124 0.57 37.51 10.34
N GLY A 125 0.34 38.45 9.42
CA GLY A 125 0.05 38.15 8.02
C GLY A 125 1.23 37.49 7.31
N GLN A 126 2.46 37.98 7.48
CA GLN A 126 3.64 37.30 6.92
C GLN A 126 3.86 35.89 7.49
N ALA A 127 3.54 35.65 8.76
CA ALA A 127 3.62 34.31 9.35
C ALA A 127 2.57 33.37 8.76
N ALA A 128 1.33 33.83 8.56
CA ALA A 128 0.25 33.06 7.92
C ALA A 128 0.57 32.70 6.46
N ILE A 129 1.08 33.67 5.67
CA ILE A 129 1.51 33.45 4.28
C ILE A 129 2.64 32.41 4.21
N ARG A 130 3.63 32.50 5.11
CA ARG A 130 4.74 31.53 5.15
C ARG A 130 4.25 30.13 5.50
N GLU A 131 3.32 30.00 6.44
CA GLU A 131 2.75 28.71 6.83
C GLU A 131 1.87 28.12 5.72
N ALA A 132 1.06 28.94 5.04
CA ALA A 132 0.29 28.52 3.87
C ALA A 132 1.19 28.07 2.71
N ALA A 133 2.29 28.79 2.45
CA ALA A 133 3.27 28.40 1.43
C ALA A 133 3.95 27.07 1.78
N ARG A 134 4.34 26.87 3.04
CA ARG A 134 4.90 25.61 3.55
C ARG A 134 3.90 24.45 3.43
N LEU A 135 2.65 24.68 3.80
CA LEU A 135 1.59 23.67 3.70
C LEU A 135 1.32 23.29 2.24
N LYS A 136 1.32 24.28 1.33
CA LYS A 136 1.18 24.07 -0.11
C LYS A 136 2.33 23.24 -0.69
N GLU A 137 3.58 23.56 -0.33
CA GLU A 137 4.76 22.79 -0.73
C GLU A 137 4.68 21.35 -0.21
N ARG A 138 4.32 21.18 1.07
CA ARG A 138 4.16 19.86 1.68
C ARG A 138 3.05 19.05 1.01
N LEU A 139 1.93 19.68 0.67
CA LEU A 139 0.83 19.03 -0.03
C LEU A 139 1.23 18.60 -1.43
N ALA A 140 1.94 19.45 -2.17
CA ALA A 140 2.46 19.11 -3.50
C ALA A 140 3.42 17.91 -3.45
N GLN A 141 4.32 17.90 -2.46
CA GLN A 141 5.24 16.78 -2.25
C GLN A 141 4.47 15.48 -1.91
N LEU A 142 3.49 15.53 -1.01
CA LEU A 142 2.69 14.35 -0.64
C LEU A 142 1.88 13.80 -1.82
N ILE A 143 1.32 14.67 -2.67
CA ILE A 143 0.59 14.26 -3.88
C ILE A 143 1.55 13.59 -4.87
N GLN A 144 2.76 14.12 -5.03
CA GLN A 144 3.78 13.53 -5.89
C GLN A 144 4.19 12.13 -5.37
N GLU A 145 4.59 12.03 -4.10
CA GLU A 145 4.96 10.77 -3.44
C GLU A 145 3.83 9.73 -3.56
N PHE A 146 2.58 10.14 -3.34
CA PHE A 146 1.41 9.27 -3.49
C PHE A 146 1.23 8.74 -4.92
N ASN A 147 1.39 9.59 -5.93
CA ASN A 147 1.21 9.18 -7.33
C ASN A 147 2.35 8.29 -7.82
N GLU A 148 3.59 8.56 -7.39
CA GLU A 148 4.76 7.72 -7.68
C GLU A 148 4.60 6.33 -7.07
N GLU A 149 4.22 6.27 -5.79
CA GLU A 149 3.96 5.00 -5.11
C GLU A 149 2.83 4.21 -5.79
N ARG A 150 1.70 4.87 -6.09
CA ARG A 150 0.56 4.25 -6.78
C ARG A 150 0.95 3.67 -8.13
N THR A 151 1.76 4.39 -8.90
CA THR A 151 2.23 3.93 -10.22
C THR A 151 3.16 2.72 -10.07
N THR A 152 4.08 2.77 -9.12
CA THR A 152 5.03 1.67 -8.88
C THR A 152 4.32 0.42 -8.42
N TRP A 153 3.35 0.54 -7.51
CA TRP A 153 2.51 -0.59 -7.08
C TRP A 153 1.66 -1.17 -8.20
N ARG A 154 1.07 -0.32 -9.04
CA ARG A 154 0.32 -0.79 -10.22
C ARG A 154 1.20 -1.64 -11.14
N ASN A 155 2.43 -1.21 -11.38
CA ASN A 155 3.37 -1.93 -12.23
C ASN A 155 3.79 -3.28 -11.59
N GLU A 156 4.09 -3.29 -10.29
CA GLU A 156 4.45 -4.50 -9.56
C GLU A 156 3.30 -5.53 -9.57
N LEU A 157 2.07 -5.08 -9.32
CA LEU A 157 0.88 -5.95 -9.38
C LEU A 157 0.64 -6.49 -10.80
N ASN A 158 0.81 -5.66 -11.83
CA ASN A 158 0.69 -6.12 -13.21
C ASN A 158 1.74 -7.19 -13.56
N THR A 159 2.99 -6.99 -13.14
CA THR A 159 4.08 -7.97 -13.30
C THR A 159 3.74 -9.28 -12.59
N LEU A 160 3.25 -9.21 -11.35
CA LEU A 160 2.87 -10.38 -10.56
C LEU A 160 1.72 -11.16 -11.22
N ILE A 161 0.68 -10.46 -11.66
CA ILE A 161 -0.47 -11.06 -12.35
C ILE A 161 -0.04 -11.69 -13.68
N ALA A 162 0.80 -11.00 -14.46
CA ALA A 162 1.31 -11.51 -15.72
C ALA A 162 2.16 -12.76 -15.50
N GLY A 163 3.10 -12.73 -14.55
CA GLY A 163 3.93 -13.88 -14.19
C GLY A 163 3.10 -15.09 -13.76
N TRP A 164 2.07 -14.88 -12.94
CA TRP A 164 1.16 -15.96 -12.57
C TRP A 164 0.42 -16.56 -13.77
N ARG A 165 -0.12 -15.73 -14.66
CA ARG A 165 -0.81 -16.20 -15.88
C ARG A 165 0.11 -17.00 -16.79
N THR A 166 1.36 -16.57 -16.96
CA THR A 166 2.36 -17.29 -17.75
C THR A 166 2.63 -18.66 -17.13
N VAL A 167 3.01 -18.70 -15.85
CA VAL A 167 3.33 -19.96 -15.17
C VAL A 167 2.14 -20.93 -15.20
N TYR A 168 0.92 -20.43 -14.98
CA TYR A 168 -0.29 -21.25 -15.06
C TYR A 168 -0.51 -21.86 -16.45
N SER A 169 -0.25 -21.09 -17.52
CA SER A 169 -0.38 -21.54 -18.91
C SER A 169 0.71 -22.56 -19.28
N ASP A 170 1.94 -22.32 -18.85
CA ASP A 170 3.06 -23.25 -19.09
C ASP A 170 2.79 -24.60 -18.41
N LEU A 171 2.20 -24.56 -17.22
CA LEU A 171 1.84 -25.75 -16.46
C LEU A 171 0.71 -26.55 -17.15
N GLU A 172 -0.19 -25.87 -17.87
CA GLU A 172 -1.17 -26.52 -18.75
C GLU A 172 -0.51 -27.31 -19.87
N GLN A 173 0.42 -26.67 -20.59
CA GLN A 173 1.12 -27.29 -21.70
C GLN A 173 1.95 -28.49 -21.25
N HIS A 174 2.63 -28.38 -20.11
CA HIS A 174 3.41 -29.49 -19.55
C HIS A 174 2.54 -30.66 -19.08
N LEU A 175 1.38 -30.39 -18.46
CA LEU A 175 0.46 -31.46 -18.07
C LEU A 175 -0.14 -32.18 -19.29
N LEU A 176 -0.44 -31.45 -20.36
CA LEU A 176 -0.90 -32.04 -21.63
C LEU A 176 0.20 -32.90 -22.27
N ALA A 177 1.44 -32.41 -22.32
CA ALA A 177 2.56 -33.17 -22.87
C ALA A 177 2.94 -34.44 -22.07
N LEU A 178 2.56 -34.52 -20.79
CA LEU A 178 2.72 -35.73 -19.97
C LEU A 178 1.60 -36.76 -20.15
N HIS A 179 0.56 -36.43 -20.92
CA HIS A 179 -0.58 -37.30 -21.21
C HIS A 179 -0.47 -38.01 -22.58
N ASP A 180 0.32 -37.46 -23.52
CA ASP A 180 0.65 -38.05 -24.82
C ASP A 180 1.86 -39.01 -24.72
#